data_AF-A0A536YJD6-F1
#
_entry.id   AF-A0A536YJD6-F1
#
_cell.length_a   1.000
_cell.length_b   1.000
_cell.length_c   1.000
_cell.angle_alpha   90.00
_cell.angle_beta   90.00
_cell.angle_gamma   90.00
#
_symmetry.space_group_name_H-M   'P 1'
#
loop_
_entity.id
_entity.type
_entity.pdbx_description
1 polymer ?
#
loop_
_entity_poly.entity_id
_entity_poly.type
_entity_poly.pdbx_seq_one_letter_code
_entity_poly.pdbx_strand_id
1 'polypeptide(L)'
;MTELPPQLRQVRDFFFKQALALSPERTYLHQPELIKNQTIFRLEDLRKHLNNPFLDLDFVQIIDKGQLVDLRAARCFKIVQRRQIKFVNRLVLQQHLENGAACLLEGVDILEPQVNQLATALDRAHSCTFSNAVVFFSQRGTEAYRGHLDTDDVLAIHLAGAKKWRLHRRQSPRRTHLVELGESEMGPLEAELVMHAGDVLFLRSGTPHQTYCSSVTTAIP
;
A
#
# COMPACT_ATOMS: atom_id res chain seq x y z
N MET A 1 17.16 22.88 -4.26
CA MET A 1 16.45 21.61 -4.01
C MET A 1 15.90 21.68 -2.61
N THR A 2 14.58 21.51 -2.44
CA THR A 2 13.98 21.47 -1.11
C THR A 2 14.51 20.24 -0.38
N GLU A 3 15.01 20.44 0.83
CA GLU A 3 15.49 19.34 1.67
C GLU A 3 14.31 18.42 2.03
N LEU A 4 14.49 17.10 1.89
CA LEU A 4 13.46 16.14 2.29
C LEU A 4 13.15 16.29 3.78
N PRO A 5 11.88 16.22 4.21
CA PRO A 5 11.50 16.12 5.61
C PRO A 5 12.25 14.98 6.34
N PRO A 6 12.51 15.11 7.66
CA PRO A 6 13.31 14.13 8.40
C PRO A 6 12.86 12.67 8.25
N GLN A 7 11.55 12.39 8.33
CA GLN A 7 11.02 11.03 8.19
C GLN A 7 11.26 10.46 6.78
N LEU A 8 11.07 11.26 5.73
CA LEU A 8 11.34 10.83 4.36
C LEU A 8 12.83 10.58 4.13
N ARG A 9 13.71 11.37 4.76
CA ARG A 9 15.16 11.10 4.72
C ARG A 9 15.53 9.79 5.37
N GLN A 10 14.91 9.45 6.50
CA GLN A 10 15.16 8.16 7.18
C GLN A 10 14.78 6.99 6.27
N VAL A 11 13.62 7.06 5.61
CA VAL A 11 13.17 6.03 4.67
C VAL A 11 14.10 5.93 3.46
N ARG A 12 14.43 7.06 2.84
CA ARG A 12 15.38 7.13 1.72
C ARG A 12 16.74 6.52 2.09
N ASP A 13 17.26 6.90 3.26
CA ASP A 13 18.57 6.43 3.73
C ASP A 13 18.54 4.94 4.06
N PHE A 14 17.45 4.45 4.66
CA PHE A 14 17.23 3.02 4.83
C PHE A 14 17.26 2.28 3.49
N PHE A 15 16.52 2.78 2.49
CA PHE A 15 16.47 2.16 1.18
C PHE A 15 17.85 2.11 0.50
N PHE A 16 18.51 3.26 0.32
CA PHE A 16 19.78 3.31 -0.42
C PHE A 16 20.98 2.75 0.34
N LYS A 17 21.08 3.03 1.64
CA LYS A 17 22.29 2.68 2.40
C LYS A 17 22.24 1.28 3.00
N GLN A 18 21.04 0.72 3.16
CA GLN A 18 20.86 -0.57 3.82
C GLN A 18 20.19 -1.58 2.89
N ALA A 19 18.99 -1.28 2.38
CA ALA A 19 18.21 -2.25 1.61
C ALA A 19 18.88 -2.63 0.28
N LEU A 20 19.34 -1.65 -0.51
CA LEU A 20 20.05 -1.93 -1.76
C LEU A 20 21.47 -2.47 -1.56
N ALA A 21 22.03 -2.33 -0.35
CA ALA A 21 23.33 -2.90 0.01
C ALA A 21 23.24 -4.37 0.45
N LEU A 22 22.04 -4.94 0.55
CA LEU A 22 21.84 -6.35 0.89
C LEU A 22 22.48 -7.28 -0.13
N SER A 23 23.04 -8.38 0.36
CA SER A 23 23.54 -9.45 -0.50
C SER A 23 22.42 -10.05 -1.36
N PRO A 24 22.72 -10.67 -2.51
CA PRO A 24 21.71 -11.26 -3.38
C PRO A 24 20.85 -12.34 -2.70
N GLU A 25 21.38 -13.03 -1.67
CA GLU A 25 20.64 -14.05 -0.92
C GLU A 25 19.68 -13.47 0.13
N ARG A 26 19.88 -12.20 0.54
CA ARG A 26 18.99 -11.49 1.45
C ARG A 26 17.86 -10.86 0.64
N THR A 27 16.66 -11.41 0.82
CA THR A 27 15.46 -11.07 0.04
C THR A 27 14.56 -10.06 0.74
N TYR A 28 14.80 -9.77 2.02
CA TYR A 28 14.07 -8.77 2.78
C TYR A 28 14.93 -8.12 3.87
N LEU A 29 14.51 -6.94 4.33
CA LEU A 29 15.06 -6.26 5.50
C LEU A 29 13.94 -5.51 6.22
N HIS A 30 13.70 -5.84 7.49
CA HIS A 30 12.75 -5.14 8.36
C HIS A 30 13.52 -4.27 9.35
N GLN A 31 13.11 -3.00 9.43
CA GLN A 31 13.62 -2.05 10.41
C GLN A 31 12.45 -1.60 11.31
N PRO A 32 12.37 -2.10 12.55
CA PRO A 32 11.35 -1.65 13.49
C PRO A 32 11.60 -0.21 13.93
N GLU A 33 10.51 0.53 14.16
CA GLU A 33 10.49 1.90 14.66
C GLU A 33 11.44 2.87 13.93
N LEU A 34 11.68 2.66 12.63
CA LEU A 34 12.53 3.55 11.83
C LEU A 34 12.00 4.99 11.87
N ILE A 35 10.67 5.12 11.80
CA ILE A 35 9.96 6.40 11.74
C ILE A 35 9.13 6.58 13.01
N LYS A 36 9.73 7.19 14.04
CA LYS A 36 9.01 7.52 15.28
C LYS A 36 7.89 8.52 15.00
N ASN A 37 6.71 8.23 15.54
CA ASN A 37 5.50 9.04 15.34
C ASN A 37 5.26 9.34 13.85
N GLN A 38 5.20 8.29 13.01
CA GLN A 38 5.14 8.45 11.56
C GLN A 38 3.98 9.38 11.13
N THR A 39 4.28 10.30 10.22
CA THR A 39 3.37 11.35 9.74
C THR A 39 3.29 11.41 8.22
N ILE A 40 3.87 10.44 7.51
CA ILE A 40 4.01 10.43 6.05
C ILE A 40 2.63 10.36 5.38
N PHE A 41 1.78 9.51 5.93
CA PHE A 41 0.39 9.36 5.52
C PHE A 41 -0.41 8.76 6.68
N ARG A 42 -1.55 9.34 7.03
CA ARG A 42 -2.37 8.92 8.18
C ARG A 42 -3.77 8.46 7.78
N LEU A 43 -4.49 7.87 8.74
CA LEU A 43 -5.89 7.50 8.54
C LEU A 43 -6.77 8.72 8.21
N GLU A 44 -6.45 9.89 8.74
CA GLU A 44 -7.15 11.13 8.41
C GLU A 44 -6.95 11.54 6.94
N ASP A 45 -5.77 11.27 6.38
CA ASP A 45 -5.45 11.55 4.97
C ASP A 45 -6.22 10.58 4.06
N LEU A 46 -6.26 9.28 4.40
CA LEU A 46 -7.12 8.30 3.72
C LEU A 46 -8.58 8.75 3.73
N ARG A 47 -9.09 9.09 4.92
CA ARG A 47 -10.48 9.54 5.08
C ARG A 47 -10.76 10.80 4.26
N LYS A 48 -9.82 11.73 4.17
CA LYS A 48 -9.94 12.93 3.33
C LYS A 48 -10.08 12.57 1.85
N HIS A 49 -9.27 11.64 1.34
CA HIS A 49 -9.38 11.17 -0.06
C HIS A 49 -10.70 10.46 -0.33
N LEU A 50 -11.09 9.51 0.53
CA LEU A 50 -12.35 8.77 0.37
C LEU A 50 -13.60 9.65 0.46
N ASN A 51 -13.51 10.79 1.17
CA ASN A 51 -14.58 11.78 1.26
C ASN A 51 -14.54 12.86 0.17
N ASN A 52 -13.54 12.85 -0.71
CA ASN A 52 -13.44 13.81 -1.81
C ASN A 52 -14.46 13.44 -2.91
N PRO A 53 -15.45 14.29 -3.21
CA PRO A 53 -16.44 14.00 -4.26
C PRO A 53 -15.82 13.90 -5.67
N PHE A 54 -14.61 14.41 -5.85
CA PHE A 54 -13.86 14.34 -7.11
C PHE A 54 -12.80 13.22 -7.14
N LEU A 55 -12.77 12.35 -6.13
CA LEU A 55 -11.97 11.13 -6.23
C LEU A 55 -12.44 10.34 -7.45
N ASP A 56 -11.51 10.03 -8.37
CA ASP A 56 -11.84 9.09 -9.43
C ASP A 56 -11.76 7.67 -8.86
N LEU A 57 -12.76 6.84 -9.19
CA LEU A 57 -12.82 5.46 -8.73
C LEU A 57 -11.75 4.58 -9.41
N ASP A 58 -11.04 5.10 -10.40
CA ASP A 58 -9.87 4.45 -10.97
C ASP A 58 -8.66 4.47 -9.99
N PHE A 59 -8.69 5.29 -8.93
CA PHE A 59 -7.69 5.30 -7.86
C PHE A 59 -8.08 4.45 -6.64
N VAL A 60 -9.28 3.82 -6.62
CA VAL A 60 -9.77 3.11 -5.44
C VAL A 60 -10.30 1.74 -5.78
N GLN A 61 -9.82 0.73 -5.04
CA GLN A 61 -10.42 -0.59 -5.00
C GLN A 61 -11.00 -0.86 -3.61
N ILE A 62 -12.18 -1.48 -3.59
CA ILE A 62 -12.82 -1.98 -2.35
C ILE A 62 -12.92 -3.49 -2.46
N ILE A 63 -12.42 -4.19 -1.45
CA ILE A 63 -12.48 -5.65 -1.33
C ILE A 63 -13.42 -5.99 -0.17
N ASP A 64 -14.61 -6.49 -0.50
CA ASP A 64 -15.62 -6.89 0.48
C ASP A 64 -15.76 -8.41 0.46
N LYS A 65 -15.60 -9.05 1.62
CA LYS A 65 -15.61 -10.52 1.79
C LYS A 65 -14.69 -11.24 0.79
N GLY A 66 -13.52 -10.65 0.51
CA GLY A 66 -12.52 -11.21 -0.40
C GLY A 66 -12.90 -11.13 -1.88
N GLN A 67 -13.86 -10.28 -2.25
CA GLN A 67 -14.25 -10.02 -3.64
C GLN A 67 -14.11 -8.54 -3.96
N LEU A 68 -13.61 -8.24 -5.16
CA LEU A 68 -13.56 -6.87 -5.66
C LEU A 68 -15.00 -6.35 -5.88
N VAL A 69 -15.31 -5.21 -5.29
CA VAL A 69 -16.62 -4.57 -5.42
C VAL A 69 -16.71 -3.82 -6.75
N ASP A 70 -17.82 -4.01 -7.46
CA ASP A 70 -18.15 -3.19 -8.63
C ASP A 70 -18.65 -1.81 -8.22
N LEU A 71 -17.77 -0.81 -8.28
CA LEU A 71 -18.08 0.57 -7.91
C LEU A 71 -18.71 1.40 -9.04
N ARG A 72 -19.08 0.81 -10.19
CA ARG A 72 -19.70 1.57 -11.30
C ARG A 72 -20.96 2.31 -10.87
N ALA A 73 -21.79 1.70 -10.01
CA ALA A 73 -23.01 2.31 -9.48
C ALA A 73 -22.74 3.51 -8.55
N ALA A 74 -21.51 3.65 -8.02
CA ALA A 74 -21.13 4.81 -7.21
C ALA A 74 -20.80 6.05 -8.07
N ARG A 75 -20.63 5.89 -9.39
CA ARG A 75 -20.42 7.02 -10.30
C ARG A 75 -21.73 7.76 -10.52
N CYS A 76 -21.79 8.99 -10.05
CA CYS A 76 -22.92 9.88 -10.25
C CYS A 76 -22.54 11.01 -11.20
N PHE A 77 -23.55 11.68 -11.74
CA PHE A 77 -23.37 12.94 -12.43
C PHE A 77 -24.53 13.88 -12.16
N LYS A 78 -24.25 15.17 -12.34
CA LYS A 78 -25.28 16.21 -12.44
C LYS A 78 -25.00 17.09 -13.64
N ILE A 79 -26.05 17.65 -14.23
CA ILE A 79 -25.91 18.65 -15.28
C ILE A 79 -25.87 20.02 -14.61
N VAL A 80 -24.76 20.74 -14.81
CA VAL A 80 -24.64 22.14 -14.38
C VAL A 80 -24.51 22.99 -15.62
N GLN A 81 -25.50 23.85 -15.85
CA GLN A 81 -25.67 24.58 -17.11
C GLN A 81 -25.72 23.61 -18.31
N ARG A 82 -24.64 23.53 -19.09
CA ARG A 82 -24.51 22.64 -20.26
C ARG A 82 -23.42 21.58 -20.10
N ARG A 83 -22.88 21.41 -18.90
CA ARG A 83 -21.78 20.48 -18.62
C ARG A 83 -22.24 19.34 -17.72
N GLN A 84 -21.86 18.13 -18.08
CA GLN A 84 -21.99 16.96 -17.22
C GLN A 84 -20.82 16.95 -16.23
N ILE A 85 -21.12 17.13 -14.95
CA ILE A 85 -20.13 17.03 -13.87
C ILE A 85 -20.29 15.66 -13.23
N LYS A 86 -19.24 14.83 -13.34
CA LYS A 86 -19.16 13.52 -12.70
C LYS A 86 -18.63 13.67 -11.28
N PHE A 87 -19.13 12.84 -10.36
CA PHE A 87 -18.67 12.78 -8.97
C PHE A 87 -18.99 11.41 -8.39
N VAL A 88 -18.40 11.08 -7.24
CA VAL A 88 -18.62 9.80 -6.56
C VAL A 88 -19.64 9.94 -5.44
N ASN A 89 -20.60 9.01 -5.39
CA ASN A 89 -21.45 8.82 -4.22
C ASN A 89 -20.65 8.11 -3.12
N ARG A 90 -20.01 8.89 -2.25
CA ARG A 90 -19.17 8.39 -1.16
C ARG A 90 -19.91 7.46 -0.18
N LEU A 91 -21.23 7.56 -0.07
CA LEU A 91 -22.00 6.71 0.83
C LEU A 91 -21.90 5.24 0.44
N VAL A 92 -21.73 4.94 -0.86
CA VAL A 92 -21.50 3.56 -1.32
C VAL A 92 -20.17 3.04 -0.80
N LEU A 93 -19.09 3.84 -0.89
CA LEU A 93 -17.77 3.47 -0.37
C LEU A 93 -17.80 3.30 1.15
N GLN A 94 -18.39 4.27 1.85
CA GLN A 94 -18.54 4.28 3.30
C GLN A 94 -19.27 3.03 3.79
N GLN A 95 -20.39 2.67 3.14
CA GLN A 95 -21.17 1.49 3.51
C GLN A 95 -20.31 0.20 3.46
N HIS A 96 -19.50 0.00 2.43
CA HIS A 96 -18.61 -1.18 2.38
C HIS A 96 -17.57 -1.16 3.50
N LEU A 97 -16.95 0.00 3.74
CA LEU A 97 -15.91 0.13 4.77
C LEU A 97 -16.47 -0.07 6.18
N GLU A 98 -17.66 0.45 6.48
CA GLU A 98 -18.36 0.22 7.75
C GLU A 98 -18.71 -1.25 7.95
N ASN A 99 -18.95 -2.01 6.86
CA ASN A 99 -19.19 -3.45 6.91
C ASN A 99 -17.91 -4.30 6.97
N GLY A 100 -16.76 -3.67 7.16
CA GLY A 100 -15.49 -4.37 7.34
C GLY A 100 -14.65 -4.54 6.08
N ALA A 101 -15.06 -3.99 4.93
CA ALA A 101 -14.30 -4.12 3.69
C ALA A 101 -12.87 -3.54 3.81
N ALA A 102 -11.96 -4.07 3.00
CA ALA A 102 -10.64 -3.51 2.79
C ALA A 102 -10.67 -2.49 1.64
N CYS A 103 -9.73 -1.53 1.68
CA CYS A 103 -9.59 -0.47 0.68
C CYS A 103 -8.15 -0.39 0.22
N LEU A 104 -7.97 -0.22 -1.09
CA LEU A 104 -6.70 0.16 -1.70
C LEU A 104 -6.90 1.55 -2.29
N LEU A 105 -6.02 2.49 -1.94
CA LEU A 105 -5.92 3.78 -2.60
C LEU A 105 -4.64 3.77 -3.43
N GLU A 106 -4.80 3.77 -4.74
CA GLU A 106 -3.71 3.71 -5.72
C GLU A 106 -3.24 5.11 -6.13
N GLY A 107 -2.04 5.20 -6.69
CA GLY A 107 -1.47 6.45 -7.19
C GLY A 107 -1.29 7.51 -6.10
N VAL A 108 -0.97 7.10 -4.87
CA VAL A 108 -0.83 8.03 -3.73
C VAL A 108 0.39 8.95 -3.93
N ASP A 109 1.37 8.54 -4.72
CA ASP A 109 2.45 9.38 -5.21
C ASP A 109 1.97 10.56 -6.09
N ILE A 110 0.78 10.47 -6.69
CA ILE A 110 0.13 11.56 -7.43
C ILE A 110 -0.75 12.39 -6.47
N LEU A 111 -1.44 11.72 -5.55
CA LEU A 111 -2.44 12.34 -4.68
C LEU A 111 -1.84 13.08 -3.47
N GLU A 112 -0.66 12.66 -2.99
CA GLU A 112 -0.06 13.15 -1.75
C GLU A 112 1.33 13.75 -1.94
N PRO A 113 1.50 15.06 -1.66
CA PRO A 113 2.78 15.74 -1.86
C PRO A 113 3.96 15.14 -1.10
N GLN A 114 3.75 14.61 0.11
CA GLN A 114 4.83 13.98 0.89
C GLN A 114 5.27 12.65 0.28
N VAL A 115 4.32 11.85 -0.19
CA VAL A 115 4.61 10.57 -0.86
C VAL A 115 5.28 10.83 -2.20
N ASN A 116 4.82 11.85 -2.94
CA ASN A 116 5.45 12.31 -4.18
C ASN A 116 6.93 12.70 -3.97
N GLN A 117 7.23 13.44 -2.90
CA GLN A 117 8.60 13.85 -2.58
C GLN A 117 9.50 12.64 -2.31
N LEU A 118 8.98 11.63 -1.59
CA LEU A 118 9.72 10.39 -1.35
C LEU A 118 9.95 9.63 -2.66
N ALA A 119 8.90 9.37 -3.44
CA ALA A 119 9.00 8.70 -4.75
C ALA A 119 10.01 9.40 -5.67
N THR A 120 9.90 10.72 -5.80
CA THR A 120 10.84 11.55 -6.59
C THR A 120 12.28 11.41 -6.10
N ALA A 121 12.51 11.32 -4.79
CA ALA A 121 13.85 11.16 -4.24
C ALA A 121 14.43 9.76 -4.48
N LEU A 122 13.57 8.73 -4.51
CA LEU A 122 13.97 7.37 -4.86
C LEU A 122 14.28 7.26 -6.35
N ASP A 123 13.42 7.82 -7.21
CA ASP A 123 13.56 7.77 -8.67
C ASP A 123 14.81 8.51 -9.16
N ARG A 124 15.14 9.66 -8.57
CA ARG A 124 16.31 10.46 -8.99
C ARG A 124 17.65 9.74 -8.85
N ALA A 125 17.73 8.71 -8.02
CA ALA A 125 18.98 7.96 -7.84
C ALA A 125 19.25 6.98 -9.00
N HIS A 126 18.24 6.66 -9.80
CA HIS A 126 18.33 5.64 -10.84
C HIS A 126 17.61 6.08 -12.12
N SER A 127 18.30 6.06 -13.25
CA SER A 127 17.77 6.55 -14.54
C SER A 127 16.58 5.77 -15.09
N CYS A 128 16.26 4.61 -14.52
CA CYS A 128 15.23 3.69 -15.00
C CYS A 128 14.24 3.28 -13.88
N THR A 129 14.12 4.07 -12.82
CA THR A 129 13.17 3.83 -11.74
C THR A 129 12.00 4.79 -11.85
N PHE A 130 10.78 4.25 -11.72
CA PHE A 130 9.56 5.02 -11.64
C PHE A 130 8.69 4.43 -10.54
N SER A 131 8.75 5.05 -9.36
CA SER A 131 8.09 4.55 -8.16
C SER A 131 6.59 4.86 -8.21
N ASN A 132 5.75 3.85 -7.99
CA ASN A 132 4.33 4.02 -7.71
C ASN A 132 4.05 3.75 -6.22
N ALA A 133 3.01 4.38 -5.67
CA ALA A 133 2.63 4.18 -4.27
C ALA A 133 1.14 3.80 -4.13
N VAL A 134 0.89 2.80 -3.29
CA VAL A 134 -0.46 2.32 -2.95
C VAL A 134 -0.60 2.26 -1.44
N VAL A 135 -1.71 2.80 -0.92
CA VAL A 135 -2.08 2.67 0.49
C VAL A 135 -3.04 1.51 0.67
N PHE A 136 -2.70 0.62 1.59
CA PHE A 136 -3.49 -0.56 1.95
C PHE A 136 -4.17 -0.37 3.30
N PHE A 137 -5.50 -0.29 3.29
CA PHE A 137 -6.32 -0.31 4.49
C PHE A 137 -7.09 -1.62 4.59
N SER A 138 -6.98 -2.30 5.73
CA SER A 138 -7.70 -3.55 5.99
C SER A 138 -8.04 -3.67 7.48
N GLN A 139 -9.18 -4.27 7.77
CA GLN A 139 -9.70 -4.46 9.12
C GLN A 139 -9.44 -5.90 9.59
N ARG A 140 -9.62 -6.16 10.89
CA ARG A 140 -9.42 -7.51 11.44
C ARG A 140 -10.31 -8.52 10.71
N GLY A 141 -9.72 -9.63 10.28
CA GLY A 141 -10.44 -10.69 9.55
C GLY A 141 -10.64 -10.41 8.06
N THR A 142 -10.10 -9.29 7.54
CA THR A 142 -10.09 -9.00 6.11
C THR A 142 -8.66 -8.86 5.59
N GLU A 143 -8.44 -9.41 4.40
CA GLU A 143 -7.19 -9.30 3.65
C GLU A 143 -7.44 -8.42 2.43
N ALA A 144 -6.59 -7.41 2.22
CA ALA A 144 -6.63 -6.59 1.01
C ALA A 144 -6.11 -7.38 -0.20
N TYR A 145 -5.08 -8.20 0.00
CA TYR A 145 -4.55 -9.14 -0.99
C TYR A 145 -4.28 -10.49 -0.38
N ARG A 146 -4.54 -11.53 -1.18
CA ARG A 146 -4.09 -12.90 -0.94
C ARG A 146 -2.56 -13.01 -1.17
N GLY A 147 -1.99 -14.19 -0.95
CA GLY A 147 -0.59 -14.46 -1.24
C GLY A 147 -0.22 -14.07 -2.68
N HIS A 148 0.87 -13.32 -2.83
CA HIS A 148 1.34 -12.84 -4.13
C HIS A 148 2.85 -12.58 -4.11
N LEU A 149 3.42 -12.27 -5.27
CA LEU A 149 4.77 -11.74 -5.41
C LEU A 149 4.75 -10.59 -6.40
N ASP A 150 5.62 -9.61 -6.17
CA ASP A 150 5.80 -8.47 -7.06
C ASP A 150 6.98 -8.66 -8.00
N THR A 151 6.88 -8.08 -9.19
CA THR A 151 7.98 -8.01 -10.16
C THR A 151 9.01 -6.94 -9.81
N ASP A 152 8.64 -6.02 -8.93
CA ASP A 152 9.44 -4.88 -8.51
C ASP A 152 9.88 -5.04 -7.06
N ASP A 153 10.92 -4.31 -6.67
CA ASP A 153 11.31 -4.22 -5.26
C ASP A 153 10.25 -3.41 -4.50
N VAL A 154 9.85 -3.88 -3.32
CA VAL A 154 8.79 -3.27 -2.50
C VAL A 154 9.39 -2.59 -1.28
N LEU A 155 8.97 -1.35 -1.03
CA LEU A 155 9.25 -0.62 0.20
C LEU A 155 7.94 -0.38 0.96
N ALA A 156 7.64 -1.27 1.90
CA ALA A 156 6.45 -1.17 2.75
C ALA A 156 6.73 -0.30 3.98
N ILE A 157 5.93 0.74 4.19
CA ILE A 157 5.95 1.58 5.38
C ILE A 157 4.66 1.33 6.15
N HIS A 158 4.75 0.87 7.40
CA HIS A 158 3.56 0.57 8.17
C HIS A 158 3.04 1.83 8.87
N LEU A 159 1.82 2.24 8.52
CA LEU A 159 1.31 3.58 8.83
C LEU A 159 0.51 3.65 10.13
N ALA A 160 -0.24 2.58 10.46
CA ALA A 160 -1.15 2.51 11.61
C ALA A 160 -1.48 1.06 12.00
N GLY A 161 -1.81 0.83 13.27
CA GLY A 161 -2.18 -0.49 13.78
C GLY A 161 -1.04 -1.50 13.71
N ALA A 162 -1.37 -2.79 13.58
CA ALA A 162 -0.40 -3.86 13.41
C ALA A 162 -0.82 -4.88 12.34
N LYS A 163 0.14 -5.37 11.56
CA LYS A 163 -0.09 -6.39 10.51
C LYS A 163 0.98 -7.47 10.55
N LYS A 164 0.58 -8.74 10.54
CA LYS A 164 1.47 -9.89 10.42
C LYS A 164 1.83 -10.08 8.96
N TRP A 165 3.12 -10.21 8.67
CA TRP A 165 3.67 -10.53 7.36
C TRP A 165 4.25 -11.94 7.39
N ARG A 166 3.93 -12.73 6.37
CA ARG A 166 4.57 -14.02 6.05
C ARG A 166 5.38 -13.82 4.80
N LEU A 167 6.68 -14.07 4.88
CA LEU A 167 7.63 -13.90 3.79
C LEU A 167 8.17 -15.26 3.40
N HIS A 168 8.09 -15.58 2.11
CA HIS A 168 8.50 -16.86 1.57
C HIS A 168 9.76 -16.72 0.74
N ARG A 169 10.40 -17.86 0.46
CA ARG A 169 11.61 -17.92 -0.34
C ARG A 169 11.40 -17.26 -1.70
N ARG A 170 12.32 -16.37 -2.07
CA ARG A 170 12.34 -15.70 -3.37
C ARG A 170 12.30 -16.73 -4.51
N GLN A 171 11.46 -16.45 -5.49
CA GLN A 171 11.24 -17.29 -6.66
C GLN A 171 11.91 -16.68 -7.89
N SER A 172 12.14 -17.51 -8.90
CA SER A 172 12.64 -17.04 -10.19
C SER A 172 11.67 -16.02 -10.80
N PRO A 173 12.18 -14.94 -11.44
CA PRO A 173 11.33 -13.94 -12.07
C PRO A 173 10.34 -14.55 -13.07
N ARG A 174 9.09 -14.10 -13.02
CA ARG A 174 8.02 -14.46 -13.96
C ARG A 174 7.08 -13.28 -14.17
N ARG A 175 6.25 -13.34 -15.21
CA ARG A 175 5.29 -12.27 -15.57
C ARG A 175 3.82 -12.70 -15.49
N THR A 176 3.57 -13.96 -15.13
CA THR A 176 2.24 -14.54 -14.98
C THR A 176 2.17 -15.26 -13.63
N HIS A 177 0.96 -15.55 -13.14
CA HIS A 177 0.75 -16.19 -11.84
C HIS A 177 1.47 -15.41 -10.71
N LEU A 178 1.12 -14.13 -10.59
CA LEU A 178 1.72 -13.23 -9.61
C LEU A 178 0.85 -13.07 -8.35
N VAL A 179 -0.46 -13.20 -8.51
CA VAL A 179 -1.47 -12.95 -7.47
C VAL A 179 -2.25 -14.21 -7.14
N GLU A 180 -2.90 -14.22 -5.97
CA GLU A 180 -3.73 -15.33 -5.48
C GLU A 180 -3.01 -16.69 -5.41
N LEU A 181 -1.73 -16.65 -5.07
CA LEU A 181 -0.90 -17.83 -4.91
C LEU A 181 -1.37 -18.64 -3.69
N GLY A 182 -1.66 -19.93 -3.92
CA GLY A 182 -1.91 -20.89 -2.87
C GLY A 182 -0.65 -21.21 -2.06
N GLU A 183 -0.80 -21.86 -0.91
CA GLU A 183 0.33 -22.16 0.00
C GLU A 183 1.46 -22.94 -0.68
N SER A 184 1.14 -23.89 -1.55
CA SER A 184 2.14 -24.63 -2.33
C SER A 184 2.88 -23.75 -3.35
N GLU A 185 2.21 -22.74 -3.90
CA GLU A 185 2.76 -21.82 -4.90
C GLU A 185 3.59 -20.70 -4.27
N MET A 186 3.32 -20.35 -3.01
CA MET A 186 4.12 -19.40 -2.22
C MET A 186 5.52 -19.94 -1.92
N GLY A 187 5.66 -21.27 -1.84
CA GLY A 187 6.92 -21.93 -1.51
C GLY A 187 7.26 -21.86 -0.01
N PRO A 188 8.49 -22.23 0.38
CA PRO A 188 8.88 -22.32 1.79
C PRO A 188 8.77 -20.97 2.52
N LEU A 189 8.15 -20.97 3.70
CA LEU A 189 8.13 -19.82 4.61
C LEU A 189 9.54 -19.58 5.16
N GLU A 190 10.06 -18.36 5.02
CA GLU A 190 11.39 -17.98 5.51
C GLU A 190 11.34 -17.04 6.72
N ALA A 191 10.27 -16.24 6.84
CA ALA A 191 10.08 -15.38 7.99
C ALA A 191 8.61 -15.07 8.27
N GLU A 192 8.33 -14.82 9.54
CA GLU A 192 7.12 -14.16 9.99
C GLU A 192 7.51 -12.97 10.87
N LEU A 193 6.87 -11.82 10.62
CA LEU A 193 7.08 -10.61 11.41
C LEU A 193 5.76 -9.88 11.62
N VAL A 194 5.70 -9.03 12.65
CA VAL A 194 4.55 -8.14 12.89
C VAL A 194 5.05 -6.72 12.78
N MET A 195 4.53 -5.99 11.79
CA MET A 195 4.84 -4.57 11.63
C MET A 195 3.90 -3.72 12.46
N HIS A 196 4.46 -2.70 13.12
CA HIS A 196 3.75 -1.66 13.84
C HIS A 196 3.98 -0.29 13.19
N ALA A 197 3.22 0.73 13.60
CA ALA A 197 3.33 2.06 13.01
C ALA A 197 4.76 2.60 13.13
N GLY A 198 5.35 2.99 12.00
CA GLY A 198 6.73 3.48 11.92
C GLY A 198 7.76 2.42 11.51
N ASP A 199 7.38 1.15 11.42
CA ASP A 199 8.21 0.10 10.85
C ASP A 199 8.33 0.24 9.33
N VAL A 200 9.49 -0.13 8.80
CA VAL A 200 9.74 -0.18 7.35
C VAL A 200 10.27 -1.55 6.97
N LEU A 201 9.76 -2.10 5.87
CA LEU A 201 10.13 -3.39 5.32
C LEU A 201 10.50 -3.21 3.86
N PHE A 202 11.70 -3.65 3.50
CA PHE A 202 12.10 -3.85 2.11
C PHE A 202 11.89 -5.32 1.72
N LEU A 203 11.31 -5.57 0.54
CA LEU A 203 11.25 -6.87 -0.10
C LEU A 203 11.87 -6.77 -1.50
N ARG A 204 12.74 -7.71 -1.83
CA ARG A 204 13.28 -7.84 -3.18
C ARG A 204 12.23 -8.44 -4.11
N SER A 205 12.18 -7.95 -5.35
CA SER A 205 11.40 -8.50 -6.46
C SER A 205 11.47 -10.04 -6.51
N GLY A 206 10.31 -10.66 -6.72
CA GLY A 206 10.16 -12.11 -6.73
C GLY A 206 10.03 -12.76 -5.34
N THR A 207 9.92 -11.99 -4.26
CA THR A 207 9.72 -12.52 -2.90
C THR A 207 8.23 -12.67 -2.61
N PRO A 208 7.69 -13.91 -2.55
CA PRO A 208 6.28 -14.10 -2.26
C PRO A 208 5.97 -13.73 -0.82
N HIS A 209 4.85 -13.04 -0.61
CA HIS A 209 4.45 -12.58 0.70
C HIS A 209 2.94 -12.53 0.84
N GLN A 210 2.49 -12.63 2.09
CA GLN A 210 1.09 -12.49 2.47
C GLN A 210 0.99 -11.72 3.78
N THR A 211 -0.08 -10.94 3.93
CA THR A 211 -0.30 -10.12 5.11
C THR A 211 -1.66 -10.36 5.74
N TYR A 212 -1.71 -10.29 7.07
CA TYR A 212 -2.93 -10.51 7.84
C TYR A 212 -3.03 -9.47 8.94
N CYS A 213 -4.20 -8.85 9.10
CA CYS A 213 -4.43 -7.96 10.24
C CYS A 213 -4.47 -8.77 11.55
N SER A 214 -3.46 -8.59 12.40
CA SER A 214 -3.35 -9.25 13.70
C SER A 214 -4.17 -8.56 14.80
N SER A 215 -4.61 -7.32 14.58
CA SER A 215 -5.32 -6.49 15.56
C SER A 215 -6.51 -5.76 14.92
N VAL A 216 -7.45 -5.30 15.78
CA VAL A 216 -8.58 -4.46 15.37
C VAL A 216 -8.06 -3.04 15.17
N THR A 217 -7.94 -2.58 13.93
CA THR A 217 -7.95 -1.14 13.66
C THR A 217 -9.40 -0.71 13.78
N THR A 218 -9.70 0.25 14.64
CA THR A 218 -11.02 0.87 14.76
C THR A 218 -11.50 1.27 13.37
N ALA A 219 -12.73 0.89 13.02
CA ALA A 219 -13.36 1.24 11.74
C ALA A 219 -13.14 2.73 11.45
N ILE A 220 -12.90 3.07 10.18
CA ILE A 220 -12.85 4.46 9.74
C ILE A 220 -14.28 5.00 9.90
N PRO A 221 -14.52 6.03 10.73
CA PRO A 221 -15.80 6.74 10.75
C PRO A 221 -15.91 7.69 9.56
#